data_AF-A0A0Q8WMU3-F1
#
_entry.id   AF-A0A0Q8WMU3-F1
#
_cell.length_a   1.000
_cell.length_b   1.000
_cell.length_c   1.000
_cell.angle_alpha   90.00
_cell.angle_beta   90.00
_cell.angle_gamma   90.00
#
_symmetry.space_group_name_H-M   'P 1'
#
loop_
_entity.id
_entity.type
_entity.pdbx_description
1 polymer ?
#
loop_
_entity_poly.entity_id
_entity_poly.type
_entity_poly.pdbx_seq_one_letter_code
_entity_poly.pdbx_strand_id
1 'polypeptide(L)' 'MVLVDGTAHPVTVHLRGAFQPLDGHFHWYGRVAVGTPVDAVRSGSDVTLRTEAGEAAAKLSDKDPWGRFRITGTGTPPF' A
#
# COMPACT_ATOMS: atom_id res chain seq x y z
N MET A 1 7.82 3.46 -3.59
CA MET A 1 7.74 2.27 -4.48
C MET A 1 7.09 1.11 -3.75
N VAL A 2 6.49 0.19 -4.49
CA VAL A 2 5.94 -1.07 -3.98
C VAL A 2 6.87 -2.22 -4.37
N LEU A 3 7.24 -3.04 -3.41
CA LEU A 3 8.09 -4.22 -3.58
C LEU A 3 7.22 -5.48 -3.50
N VAL A 4 7.27 -6.34 -4.52
CA VAL A 4 6.63 -7.66 -4.49
C VAL A 4 7.57 -8.67 -5.14
N ASP A 5 7.77 -9.80 -4.46
CA ASP A 5 8.68 -10.87 -4.88
C ASP A 5 10.09 -10.36 -5.26
N GLY A 6 10.61 -9.37 -4.52
CA GLY A 6 11.90 -8.75 -4.77
C GLY A 6 11.94 -7.74 -5.93
N THR A 7 10.84 -7.58 -6.67
CA THR A 7 10.71 -6.62 -7.78
C THR A 7 10.16 -5.28 -7.28
N ALA A 8 10.81 -4.19 -7.66
CA ALA A 8 10.42 -2.83 -7.29
C ALA A 8 9.55 -2.17 -8.37
N HIS A 9 8.38 -1.70 -7.99
CA HIS A 9 7.44 -0.95 -8.82
C HIS A 9 7.37 0.49 -8.32
N PRO A 10 7.91 1.49 -9.06
CA PRO A 10 7.77 2.88 -8.68
C PRO A 10 6.29 3.27 -8.76
N VAL A 11 5.77 3.90 -7.70
CA VAL A 11 4.35 4.29 -7.60
C VAL A 11 4.23 5.60 -6.84
N THR A 12 3.14 6.31 -7.11
CA THR A 12 2.65 7.39 -6.25
C THR A 12 1.47 6.88 -5.43
N VAL A 13 1.47 7.15 -4.13
CA VAL A 13 0.42 6.74 -3.20
C VAL A 13 -0.05 7.93 -2.36
N HIS A 14 -1.35 8.01 -2.13
CA HIS A 14 -1.92 8.92 -1.15
C HIS A 14 -2.31 8.13 0.09
N LEU A 15 -1.62 8.37 1.20
CA LEU A 15 -1.76 7.61 2.44
C LEU A 15 -2.44 8.44 3.52
N ARG A 16 -3.16 7.72 4.40
CA ARG A 16 -3.72 8.24 5.64
C ARG A 16 -3.79 7.10 6.66
N GLY A 17 -3.95 7.43 7.93
CA GLY A 17 -4.11 6.42 8.96
C GLY A 17 -4.88 6.90 10.17
N ALA A 18 -5.30 5.95 10.99
CA ALA A 18 -5.98 6.19 12.25
C ALA A 18 -5.72 5.02 13.20
N PHE A 19 -5.61 5.33 14.50
CA PHE A 19 -5.62 4.32 15.55
C PHE A 19 -6.98 3.64 15.62
N GLN A 20 -6.99 2.31 15.64
CA GLN A 20 -8.18 1.49 15.81
C GLN A 20 -8.28 1.00 17.26
N PRO A 21 -9.24 1.52 18.06
CA PRO A 21 -9.35 1.12 19.46
C PRO A 21 -9.76 -0.34 19.67
N LEU A 22 -10.41 -0.95 18.67
CA LEU A 22 -10.95 -2.31 18.77
C LEU A 22 -9.85 -3.38 18.80
N ASP A 23 -8.77 -3.17 18.05
CA ASP A 23 -7.65 -4.10 17.97
C ASP A 23 -6.34 -3.50 18.52
N GLY A 24 -6.33 -2.23 18.90
CA GLY A 24 -5.17 -1.55 19.48
C GLY A 24 -4.08 -1.22 18.46
N HIS A 25 -4.35 -1.28 17.16
CA HIS A 25 -3.36 -1.04 16.12
C HIS A 25 -3.58 0.30 15.41
N PHE A 26 -2.49 0.93 15.00
CA PHE A 26 -2.58 2.01 14.02
C PHE A 26 -2.80 1.41 12.63
N HIS A 27 -3.93 1.70 12.00
CA HIS A 27 -4.24 1.23 10.65
C HIS A 27 -4.00 2.36 9.67
N TRP A 28 -3.21 2.09 8.64
CA TRP A 28 -2.94 3.04 7.57
C TRP A 28 -3.33 2.42 6.23
N TYR A 29 -3.74 3.28 5.31
CA TYR A 29 -4.25 2.86 4.03
C TYR A 29 -4.23 4.01 3.04
N GLY A 30 -4.30 3.66 1.76
CA GLY A 30 -4.24 4.62 0.68
C GLY A 30 -4.70 4.06 -0.64
N ARG A 31 -4.49 4.87 -1.67
CA ARG A 31 -4.70 4.48 -3.07
C ARG A 31 -3.43 4.70 -3.85
N VAL A 32 -3.13 3.76 -4.74
CA VAL A 32 -2.10 3.91 -5.75
C VAL A 32 -2.65 4.73 -6.92
N ALA A 33 -1.86 5.67 -7.42
CA ALA A 33 -2.19 6.41 -8.63
C ALA A 33 -2.27 5.49 -9.85
N VAL A 34 -3.12 5.86 -10.82
CA VAL A 34 -3.26 5.14 -12.09
C VAL A 34 -1.99 5.28 -12.96
N GLY A 35 -1.80 4.35 -13.90
CA GLY A 35 -0.70 4.42 -14.86
C GLY A 35 0.67 4.15 -14.24
N THR A 36 0.70 3.36 -13.17
CA THR A 36 1.95 3.00 -12.48
C THR A 36 2.33 1.54 -12.78
N PRO A 37 3.63 1.19 -12.83
CA PRO A 37 4.12 -0.16 -13.10
C PRO A 37 3.61 -1.27 -12.17
N VAL A 38 2.86 -0.95 -11.13
CA VAL A 38 2.22 -1.94 -10.24
C VAL A 38 0.98 -2.58 -10.87
N ASP A 39 0.52 -2.08 -12.03
CA ASP A 39 -0.70 -2.58 -12.69
C ASP A 39 -0.68 -4.08 -13.03
N ALA A 40 0.52 -4.66 -13.18
CA ALA A 40 0.76 -6.09 -13.41
C ALA A 40 0.77 -6.94 -12.12
N VAL A 41 0.76 -6.32 -10.93
CA VAL A 41 0.72 -7.03 -9.66
C VAL A 41 -0.68 -7.59 -9.43
N ARG A 42 -0.76 -8.79 -8.86
CA ARG A 42 -2.03 -9.46 -8.56
C ARG A 42 -2.75 -8.75 -7.41
N SER A 43 -4.06 -8.56 -7.53
CA SER A 43 -4.89 -8.16 -6.38
C SER A 43 -4.77 -9.18 -5.25
N GLY A 44 -4.69 -8.70 -4.02
CA GLY A 44 -4.53 -9.53 -2.83
C GLY A 44 -3.07 -9.83 -2.48
N SER A 45 -2.10 -9.40 -3.29
CA SER A 45 -0.67 -9.58 -3.00
C SER A 45 -0.24 -8.89 -1.71
N ASP A 46 0.52 -9.62 -0.90
CA ASP A 46 1.33 -9.04 0.18
C ASP A 46 2.55 -8.36 -0.44
N VAL A 47 2.82 -7.13 -0.01
CA VAL A 47 3.86 -6.27 -0.57
C VAL A 47 4.60 -5.52 0.53
N THR A 48 5.74 -4.93 0.21
CA THR A 48 6.36 -3.91 1.06
C THR A 48 6.20 -2.54 0.39
N LEU A 49 5.64 -1.58 1.13
CA LEU A 49 5.61 -0.19 0.70
C LEU A 49 6.84 0.53 1.25
N ARG A 50 7.74 0.96 0.37
CA ARG A 50 8.91 1.76 0.73
C ARG A 50 8.76 3.20 0.25
N THR A 51 8.92 4.15 1.15
CA THR A 51 8.99 5.60 0.90
C THR A 51 10.33 6.14 1.38
N GLU A 52 10.53 7.46 1.29
CA GLU A 52 11.72 8.10 1.85
C GLU A 52 11.71 8.10 3.39
N ALA A 53 10.53 8.05 4.02
CA ALA A 53 10.38 8.06 5.47
C ALA A 53 10.60 6.68 6.11
N GLY A 54 10.42 5.60 5.35
CA GLY A 54 10.61 4.24 5.84
C GLY A 54 9.95 3.18 4.98
N GLU A 55 9.77 2.00 5.56
CA GLU A 55 9.10 0.89 4.90
C GLU A 55 8.16 0.16 5.85
N ALA A 56 7.09 -0.40 5.28
CA ALA A 56 6.12 -1.18 6.02
C ALA A 56 5.54 -2.29 5.16
N ALA A 57 5.24 -3.43 5.80
CA ALA A 57 4.46 -4.50 5.20
C ALA A 57 3.04 -4.00 4.89
N ALA A 58 2.53 -4.37 3.72
CA ALA A 58 1.25 -3.88 3.23
C ALA A 58 0.57 -4.96 2.39
N LYS A 59 -0.70 -4.72 2.07
CA LYS A 59 -1.48 -5.55 1.16
C LYS A 59 -2.07 -4.68 0.06
N LEU A 60 -1.90 -5.10 -1.19
CA LEU A 60 -2.66 -4.55 -2.31
C LEU A 60 -4.00 -5.28 -2.39
N SER A 61 -5.11 -4.56 -2.21
CA SER A 61 -6.46 -5.09 -2.36
C SER A 61 -7.00 -4.79 -3.75
N ASP A 62 -8.19 -5.28 -4.10
CA ASP A 62 -8.78 -5.11 -5.44
C ASP A 62 -8.75 -3.66 -5.94
N LYS A 63 -8.59 -3.55 -7.27
CA LYS A 63 -8.72 -2.28 -7.98
C LYS A 63 -10.13 -1.74 -7.83
N ASP A 64 -10.25 -0.44 -7.59
CA ASP A 64 -11.54 0.24 -7.69
C ASP A 64 -12.01 0.28 -9.17
N PRO A 65 -13.26 0.70 -9.46
CA PRO A 65 -13.77 0.80 -10.83
C PRO A 65 -12.96 1.71 -11.78
N TRP A 66 -12.01 2.49 -11.25
CA TRP A 66 -11.11 3.36 -12.01
C TRP A 66 -9.70 2.78 -12.14
N GLY A 67 -9.51 1.51 -11.76
CA GLY A 67 -8.24 0.80 -11.90
C GLY A 67 -7.22 1.08 -10.80
N ARG A 68 -7.60 1.76 -9.71
CA ARG A 68 -6.65 2.08 -8.62
C ARG A 68 -6.63 0.98 -7.58
N PHE A 69 -5.45 0.45 -7.31
CA PHE A 69 -5.26 -0.41 -6.15
C PHE A 69 -5.49 0.35 -4.85
N ARG A 70 -6.18 -0.30 -3.92
CA ARG A 70 -6.11 0.08 -2.51
C ARG A 70 -4.89 -0.59 -1.88
N ILE A 71 -4.15 0.16 -1.08
CA ILE A 71 -3.04 -0.37 -0.27
C ILE A 71 -3.37 -0.17 1.21
N THR A 72 -3.07 -1.16 2.04
CA THR A 72 -3.37 -1.14 3.48
C THR A 72 -2.24 -1.76 4.27
N GLY A 73 -1.99 -1.27 5.48
CA GLY A 73 -1.12 -1.91 6.45
C GLY A 73 -1.46 -1.49 7.88
N THR A 74 -0.76 -2.10 8.83
CA THR A 74 -0.92 -1.84 10.26
C THR A 74 0.43 -1.48 10.89
N GLY A 75 0.39 -0.91 12.11
CA GLY A 75 1.58 -0.48 12.83
C GLY A 75 2.13 0.85 12.34
N THR A 76 3.46 1.00 12.39
CA THR A 76 4.15 2.23 12.01
C THR A 76 3.95 2.51 10.51
N PRO A 77 3.32 3.62 10.12
CA PRO A 77 3.13 3.97 8.72
C PRO A 77 4.46 4.36 8.07
N PRO A 78 4.62 4.17 6.76
CA PRO A 78 5.81 4.58 6.01
C PRO A 78 5.65 6.03 5.47
N PHE A 79 5.23 7.00 6.29
CA PHE A 79 5.13 8.42 5.94
C PHE A 79 5.17 9.32 7.18
#